data_AF-O13994-F1
#
_entry.id   AF-O13994-F1
#
_cell.length_a   1.000
_cell.length_b   1.000
_cell.length_c   1.000
_cell.angle_alpha   90.00
_cell.angle_beta   90.00
_cell.angle_gamma   90.00
#
_symmetry.space_group_name_H-M   'P 1'
#
loop_
_entity.id
_entity.type
_entity.pdbx_description
1 polymer ?
#
loop_
_entity_poly.entity_id
_entity_poly.type
_entity_poly.pdbx_seq_one_letter_code
_entity_poly.pdbx_strand_id
1 'polypeptide(L)'
;MALFRRPNWSALFEKIFIQKSFLGFCSLRVGCEIIIWFAIINKVSGLYGIVSLFQNSDASPWQVLMYVSSVLMLILFSWLAIHIPKSSVPHALILFYVYLIDFLLNVLFTVLFALSWFSKLVQSDSSSTEESADSDPSPSLLYLFFQAESIPSLLLLIFFASLKFYFVLITLSYSNKLIVDSGIRPQNLPPNFSGRVTRLLMKPYIMAANRSYLRNHTKRFTDSIELEQRLMDEVV
;
A
#
# COMPACT_ATOMS: atom_id res chain seq x y z
N MET A 1 -35.43 4.34 27.83
CA MET A 1 -34.25 5.09 27.33
C MET A 1 -33.37 4.10 26.58
N ALA A 2 -33.52 3.99 25.26
CA ALA A 2 -32.65 3.12 24.46
C ALA A 2 -31.25 3.73 24.46
N LEU A 3 -30.30 3.08 25.14
CA LEU A 3 -28.89 3.46 25.10
C LEU A 3 -28.44 3.42 23.64
N PHE A 4 -28.30 4.59 23.03
CA PHE A 4 -27.64 4.77 21.74
C PHE A 4 -26.22 4.24 21.90
N ARG A 5 -26.01 2.95 21.59
CA ARG A 5 -24.70 2.34 21.56
C ARG A 5 -23.92 3.07 20.47
N ARG A 6 -23.03 3.97 20.87
CA ARG A 6 -22.21 4.74 19.93
C ARG A 6 -21.56 3.75 18.97
N PRO A 7 -21.73 3.92 17.64
CA PRO A 7 -21.08 3.05 16.68
C PRO A 7 -19.58 3.10 16.94
N ASN A 8 -19.00 1.94 17.21
CA ASN A 8 -17.58 1.83 17.51
C ASN A 8 -16.81 1.87 16.18
N TRP A 9 -16.80 3.05 15.55
CA TRP A 9 -16.14 3.29 14.26
C TRP A 9 -14.70 2.78 14.25
N SER A 10 -14.00 2.92 15.38
CA SER A 10 -12.64 2.39 15.53
C SER A 10 -12.53 0.89 15.25
N ALA A 11 -13.49 0.10 15.75
CA ALA A 11 -13.51 -1.35 15.54
C ALA A 11 -13.91 -1.72 14.11
N LEU A 12 -14.76 -0.92 13.45
CA LEU A 12 -15.10 -1.12 12.04
C LEU A 12 -13.90 -0.83 11.13
N PHE A 13 -13.21 0.30 11.36
CA PHE A 13 -11.99 0.62 10.65
C PHE A 13 -10.90 -0.43 10.88
N GLU A 14 -10.71 -0.88 12.12
CA GLU A 14 -9.77 -1.97 12.44
C GLU A 14 -10.09 -3.25 11.63
N LYS A 15 -11.37 -3.61 11.51
CA LYS A 15 -11.80 -4.80 10.77
C LYS A 15 -11.63 -4.67 9.24
N ILE A 16 -11.82 -3.47 8.69
CA ILE A 16 -11.72 -3.22 7.24
C ILE A 16 -10.25 -3.14 6.81
N PHE A 17 -9.41 -2.48 7.61
CA PHE A 17 -8.01 -2.22 7.26
C PHE A 17 -7.07 -3.37 7.65
N ILE A 18 -7.39 -4.15 8.69
CA ILE A 18 -6.56 -5.27 9.17
C ILE A 18 -7.10 -6.59 8.61
N GLN A 19 -6.41 -7.08 7.58
CA GLN A 19 -6.64 -8.37 6.96
C GLN A 19 -6.02 -9.50 7.79
N LYS A 20 -6.76 -10.57 8.02
CA LYS A 20 -6.26 -11.74 8.79
C LYS A 20 -5.50 -12.75 7.93
N SER A 21 -5.82 -12.77 6.64
CA SER A 21 -5.35 -13.75 5.67
C SER A 21 -5.23 -13.08 4.30
N PHE A 22 -4.31 -13.55 3.47
CA PHE A 22 -4.20 -13.12 2.08
C PHE A 22 -5.18 -13.92 1.23
N LEU A 23 -6.14 -13.23 0.62
CA LEU A 23 -7.22 -13.83 -0.21
C LEU A 23 -8.10 -14.85 0.53
N GLY A 24 -8.03 -14.88 1.87
CA GLY A 24 -8.77 -15.83 2.71
C GLY A 24 -8.02 -17.15 2.97
N PHE A 25 -7.18 -17.62 2.06
CA PHE A 25 -6.54 -18.95 2.16
C PHE A 25 -5.02 -18.94 2.39
N CYS A 26 -4.32 -17.84 2.10
CA CYS A 26 -2.87 -17.75 2.26
C CYS A 26 -2.45 -17.02 3.54
N SER A 27 -1.31 -17.41 4.11
CA SER A 27 -0.73 -16.64 5.21
C SER A 27 -0.33 -15.23 4.75
N LEU A 28 -0.44 -14.24 5.64
CA LEU A 28 -0.02 -12.86 5.37
C LEU A 28 1.43 -12.76 4.89
N ARG A 29 2.31 -13.62 5.41
CA ARG A 29 3.72 -13.69 5.00
C ARG A 29 3.85 -14.07 3.52
N VAL A 30 3.22 -15.19 3.14
CA VAL A 30 3.21 -15.65 1.74
C VAL A 30 2.58 -14.59 0.84
N GLY A 31 1.51 -13.93 1.30
CA GLY A 31 0.92 -12.80 0.59
C GLY A 31 1.93 -11.67 0.33
N CYS A 32 2.70 -11.26 1.33
CA CYS A 32 3.75 -10.25 1.15
C CYS A 32 4.87 -10.70 0.20
N GLU A 33 5.28 -11.97 0.26
CA GLU A 33 6.26 -12.52 -0.68
C GLU A 33 5.74 -12.47 -2.12
N ILE A 34 4.49 -12.87 -2.36
CA ILE A 34 3.83 -12.78 -3.67
C ILE A 34 3.72 -11.32 -4.14
N ILE A 35 3.30 -10.40 -3.26
CA ILE A 35 3.16 -8.98 -3.58
C ILE A 35 4.50 -8.38 -4.00
N ILE A 36 5.60 -8.72 -3.33
CA ILE A 36 6.94 -8.26 -3.72
C ILE A 36 7.33 -8.77 -5.09
N TRP A 37 7.13 -10.06 -5.37
CA TRP A 37 7.42 -10.62 -6.70
C TRP A 37 6.59 -9.96 -7.79
N PHE A 38 5.29 -9.75 -7.54
CA PHE A 38 4.42 -9.03 -8.45
C PHE A 38 4.91 -7.58 -8.68
N ALA A 39 5.35 -6.89 -7.63
CA ALA A 39 5.89 -5.54 -7.73
C ALA A 39 7.18 -5.51 -8.56
N ILE A 40 8.11 -6.45 -8.34
CA ILE A 40 9.36 -6.58 -9.10
C ILE A 40 9.04 -6.80 -10.57
N ILE A 41 8.21 -7.79 -10.90
CA ILE A 41 7.82 -8.08 -12.29
C ILE A 41 7.21 -6.84 -12.95
N ASN A 42 6.25 -6.19 -12.28
CA ASN A 42 5.62 -4.98 -12.80
C ASN A 42 6.62 -3.85 -13.06
N LYS A 43 7.65 -3.69 -12.22
CA LYS A 43 8.69 -2.67 -12.40
C LYS A 43 9.69 -3.03 -13.49
N VAL A 44 10.05 -4.31 -13.62
CA VAL A 44 10.87 -4.82 -14.73
C VAL A 44 10.16 -4.62 -16.07
N SER A 45 8.86 -4.91 -16.14
CA SER A 45 8.04 -4.62 -17.32
C SER A 45 8.00 -3.12 -17.66
N GLY A 46 8.09 -2.24 -16.65
CA GLY A 46 8.20 -0.80 -16.85
C GLY A 46 9.53 -0.32 -17.43
N LEU A 47 10.59 -1.13 -17.40
CA LEU A 47 11.91 -0.76 -17.94
C LEU A 47 11.87 -0.53 -19.46
N TYR A 48 10.95 -1.17 -20.19
CA TYR A 48 10.73 -0.87 -21.61
C TYR A 48 10.40 0.60 -21.85
N GLY A 49 9.78 1.28 -20.88
CA GLY A 49 9.54 2.72 -20.96
C GLY A 49 10.82 3.56 -20.87
N ILE A 50 11.89 3.08 -20.23
CA ILE A 50 13.17 3.81 -20.19
C ILE A 50 13.79 3.89 -21.58
N VAL A 51 13.62 2.84 -22.40
CA VAL A 51 14.05 2.86 -23.80
C VAL A 51 13.40 4.01 -24.57
N SER A 52 12.15 4.37 -24.23
CA SER A 52 11.46 5.51 -24.85
C SER A 52 12.07 6.87 -24.50
N LEU A 53 12.76 7.01 -23.37
CA LEU A 53 13.44 8.26 -23.03
C LEU A 53 14.61 8.53 -23.98
N PHE A 54 15.32 7.49 -24.41
CA PHE A 54 16.44 7.65 -25.34
C PHE A 54 15.99 8.00 -26.76
N GLN A 55 14.74 7.68 -27.11
CA GLN A 55 14.17 7.95 -28.43
C GLN A 55 13.52 9.34 -28.53
N ASN A 56 13.03 9.90 -27.42
CA ASN A 56 12.35 11.18 -27.40
C ASN A 56 13.29 12.28 -26.87
N SER A 57 13.75 13.19 -27.75
CA SER A 57 14.57 14.34 -27.34
C SER A 57 13.82 15.30 -26.40
N ASP A 58 12.49 15.33 -26.48
CA ASP A 58 11.64 16.28 -25.75
C ASP A 58 10.90 15.62 -24.58
N ALA A 59 11.57 14.71 -23.86
CA ALA A 59 10.97 14.04 -22.72
C ALA A 59 10.59 15.05 -21.62
N SER A 60 9.35 15.00 -21.15
CA SER A 60 8.87 15.87 -20.07
C SER A 60 9.63 15.58 -18.76
N PRO A 61 9.99 16.60 -17.95
CA PRO A 61 10.68 16.40 -16.67
C PRO A 61 9.96 15.41 -15.73
N TRP A 62 8.62 15.40 -15.75
CA TRP A 62 7.81 14.49 -14.93
C TRP A 62 7.93 13.03 -15.36
N GLN A 63 8.13 12.78 -16.65
CA GLN A 63 8.32 11.43 -17.20
C GLN A 63 9.66 10.86 -16.75
N VAL A 64 10.73 11.67 -16.74
CA VAL A 64 12.04 11.27 -16.20
C VAL A 64 11.92 10.92 -14.72
N LEU A 65 11.22 11.74 -13.92
CA LEU A 65 11.01 11.47 -12.50
C LEU A 65 10.23 10.17 -12.24
N MET A 66 9.20 9.89 -13.04
CA MET A 66 8.45 8.63 -12.99
C MET A 66 9.39 7.44 -13.20
N TYR A 67 10.25 7.47 -14.21
CA TYR A 67 11.19 6.38 -14.48
C TYR A 67 12.26 6.21 -13.40
N VAL A 68 12.85 7.31 -12.92
CA VAL A 68 13.83 7.27 -11.81
C VAL A 68 13.20 6.66 -10.56
N SER A 69 11.97 7.08 -10.21
CA SER A 69 11.26 6.51 -9.06
C SER A 69 10.95 5.02 -9.26
N SER A 70 10.63 4.59 -10.49
CA SER A 70 10.39 3.18 -10.81
C SER A 70 11.63 2.31 -10.59
N VAL A 71 12.82 2.78 -11.03
CA VAL A 71 14.09 2.09 -10.81
C VAL A 71 14.45 2.03 -9.32
N LEU A 72 14.29 3.13 -8.59
CA LEU A 72 14.51 3.15 -7.14
C LEU A 72 13.62 2.13 -6.42
N MET A 73 12.33 2.08 -6.77
CA MET A 73 11.39 1.11 -6.20
C MET A 73 11.75 -0.33 -6.58
N LEU A 74 12.24 -0.59 -7.80
CA LEU A 74 12.72 -1.91 -8.20
C LEU A 74 13.88 -2.39 -7.32
N ILE A 75 14.86 -1.52 -7.05
CA ILE A 75 15.99 -1.83 -6.15
C ILE A 75 15.49 -2.13 -4.73
N LEU A 76 14.60 -1.29 -4.21
CA LEU A 76 14.03 -1.47 -2.87
C LEU A 76 13.23 -2.76 -2.74
N PHE A 77 12.38 -3.09 -3.72
CA PHE A 77 11.62 -4.34 -3.69
C PHE A 77 12.51 -5.57 -3.82
N SER A 78 13.56 -5.51 -4.65
CA SER A 78 14.54 -6.59 -4.79
C SER A 78 15.28 -6.85 -3.47
N TRP A 79 15.68 -5.79 -2.76
CA TRP A 79 16.27 -5.90 -1.43
C TRP A 79 15.29 -6.49 -0.41
N LEU A 80 14.03 -6.01 -0.40
CA LEU A 80 12.99 -6.51 0.50
C LEU A 80 12.64 -7.99 0.24
N ALA A 81 12.69 -8.46 -1.01
CA ALA A 81 12.43 -9.85 -1.37
C ALA A 81 13.31 -10.84 -0.59
N ILE A 82 14.56 -10.46 -0.31
CA ILE A 82 15.53 -11.29 0.42
C ILE A 82 15.24 -11.29 1.94
N HIS A 83 14.70 -10.19 2.47
CA HIS A 83 14.56 -9.98 3.91
C HIS A 83 13.18 -10.34 4.49
N ILE A 84 12.12 -10.26 3.70
CA ILE A 84 10.75 -10.58 4.17
C ILE A 84 10.56 -12.04 4.61
N PRO A 85 11.16 -13.05 3.95
CA PRO A 85 11.09 -14.42 4.44
C PRO A 85 11.67 -14.58 5.86
N LYS A 86 12.58 -13.71 6.29
CA LYS A 86 13.17 -13.73 7.64
C LYS A 86 12.23 -13.20 8.72
N SER A 87 11.01 -12.79 8.37
CA SER A 87 9.97 -12.32 9.32
C SER A 87 10.46 -11.18 10.23
N SER A 88 11.30 -10.29 9.69
CA SER A 88 11.90 -9.19 10.43
C SER A 88 10.97 -7.98 10.48
N VAL A 89 10.65 -7.52 11.71
CA VAL A 89 9.79 -6.37 11.98
C VAL A 89 10.19 -5.09 11.23
N PRO A 90 11.46 -4.61 11.28
CA PRO A 90 11.83 -3.38 10.56
C PRO A 90 11.63 -3.50 9.05
N HIS A 91 11.96 -4.66 8.46
CA HIS A 91 11.81 -4.88 7.03
C HIS A 91 10.32 -4.96 6.61
N ALA A 92 9.46 -5.53 7.45
CA ALA A 92 8.01 -5.54 7.20
C ALA A 92 7.39 -4.14 7.28
N LEU A 93 7.86 -3.30 8.21
CA LEU A 93 7.45 -1.89 8.27
C LEU A 93 7.93 -1.13 7.03
N ILE A 94 9.21 -1.29 6.66
CA ILE A 94 9.75 -0.67 5.45
C ILE A 94 8.95 -1.12 4.23
N LEU A 95 8.62 -2.41 4.10
CA LEU A 95 7.78 -2.91 3.01
C LEU A 95 6.45 -2.17 2.93
N PHE A 96 5.71 -2.04 4.04
CA PHE A 96 4.45 -1.31 4.03
C PHE A 96 4.61 0.12 3.52
N TYR A 97 5.59 0.86 4.05
CA TYR A 97 5.79 2.26 3.65
C TYR A 97 6.29 2.40 2.22
N VAL A 98 7.22 1.55 1.78
CA VAL A 98 7.71 1.51 0.40
C VAL A 98 6.57 1.21 -0.56
N TYR A 99 5.74 0.22 -0.25
CA TYR A 99 4.61 -0.15 -1.10
C TYR A 99 3.51 0.92 -1.12
N LEU A 100 3.24 1.57 0.02
CA LEU A 100 2.32 2.70 0.10
C LEU A 100 2.82 3.89 -0.73
N ILE A 101 4.10 4.25 -0.62
CA ILE A 101 4.70 5.33 -1.41
C ILE A 101 4.66 4.97 -2.90
N ASP A 102 5.01 3.73 -3.26
CA ASP A 102 4.94 3.27 -4.66
C ASP A 102 3.51 3.38 -5.21
N PHE A 103 2.51 2.95 -4.44
CA PHE A 103 1.11 3.09 -4.81
C PHE A 103 0.73 4.56 -5.06
N LEU A 104 1.06 5.46 -4.13
CA LEU A 104 0.74 6.89 -4.25
C LEU A 104 1.46 7.55 -5.43
N LEU A 105 2.73 7.20 -5.66
CA LEU A 105 3.48 7.68 -6.81
C LEU A 105 2.87 7.19 -8.12
N ASN A 106 2.49 5.91 -8.21
CA ASN A 106 1.82 5.39 -9.40
C ASN A 106 0.51 6.16 -9.68
N VAL A 107 -0.32 6.40 -8.66
CA VAL A 107 -1.56 7.19 -8.82
C VAL A 107 -1.25 8.61 -9.28
N LEU A 108 -0.29 9.29 -8.65
CA LEU A 108 0.12 10.64 -9.01
C LEU A 108 0.59 10.72 -10.46
N PHE A 109 1.46 9.81 -10.89
CA PHE A 109 1.97 9.79 -12.26
C PHE A 109 0.90 9.40 -13.28
N THR A 110 -0.05 8.53 -12.94
CA THR A 110 -1.23 8.27 -13.79
C THR A 110 -2.06 9.53 -14.00
N VAL A 111 -2.29 10.33 -12.95
CA VAL A 111 -2.99 11.61 -13.06
C VAL A 111 -2.21 12.61 -13.91
N LEU A 112 -0.90 12.77 -13.66
CA LEU A 112 -0.04 13.68 -14.43
C LEU A 112 0.03 13.28 -15.92
N PHE A 113 0.07 11.98 -16.21
CA PHE A 113 0.03 11.48 -17.58
C PHE A 113 -1.31 11.79 -18.25
N ALA A 114 -2.43 11.54 -17.57
CA ALA A 114 -3.77 11.86 -18.08
C ALA A 114 -3.92 13.37 -18.38
N LEU A 115 -3.43 14.24 -17.48
CA LEU A 115 -3.43 15.69 -17.69
C LEU A 115 -2.55 16.09 -18.89
N SER A 116 -1.35 15.50 -19.02
CA SER A 116 -0.44 15.77 -20.12
C SER A 116 -1.03 15.33 -21.47
N TRP A 117 -1.70 14.18 -21.50
CA TRP A 117 -2.39 13.68 -22.68
C TRP A 117 -3.57 14.59 -23.06
N PHE A 118 -4.37 15.02 -22.08
CA PHE A 118 -5.49 15.92 -22.32
C PHE A 118 -5.04 17.28 -22.86
N SER A 119 -3.97 17.86 -22.32
CA SER A 119 -3.42 19.11 -22.84
C SER A 119 -2.97 19.00 -24.31
N LYS A 120 -2.48 17.83 -24.74
CA LYS A 120 -2.12 17.60 -26.15
C LYS A 120 -3.36 17.50 -27.05
N LEU A 121 -4.44 16.91 -26.54
CA LEU A 121 -5.69 16.78 -27.28
C LEU A 121 -6.37 18.14 -27.53
N VAL A 122 -6.41 19.01 -26.51
CA VAL A 122 -6.96 20.37 -26.67
C VAL A 122 -6.15 21.18 -27.68
N GLN A 123 -4.83 21.03 -27.70
CA GLN A 123 -3.97 21.70 -28.67
C GLN A 123 -4.23 21.19 -30.11
N SER A 124 -4.40 19.89 -30.32
CA SER A 124 -4.71 19.35 -31.67
C SER A 124 -6.09 19.77 -32.18
N ASP A 125 -7.08 19.91 -31.29
CA ASP A 125 -8.43 20.36 -31.66
C ASP A 125 -8.43 21.85 -32.06
N SER A 126 -7.65 22.69 -31.36
CA SER A 126 -7.52 24.10 -31.73
C SER A 126 -6.87 24.30 -33.11
N SER A 127 -5.90 23.46 -33.49
CA SER A 127 -5.28 23.53 -34.81
C SER A 127 -6.17 23.03 -35.96
N SER A 128 -7.16 22.16 -35.68
CA SER A 128 -8.09 21.65 -36.70
C SER A 128 -9.34 22.51 -36.85
N THR A 129 -9.74 23.24 -35.81
CA THR A 129 -10.92 24.12 -35.84
C THR A 129 -10.71 25.36 -36.74
N GLU A 130 -9.47 25.75 -37.03
CA GLU A 130 -9.19 26.82 -38.01
C GLU A 130 -9.58 26.43 -39.45
N GLU A 131 -9.77 25.15 -39.76
CA GLU A 131 -10.09 24.66 -41.11
C GLU A 131 -11.57 24.30 -41.34
N SER A 132 -12.43 24.28 -40.31
CA SER A 132 -13.85 23.90 -40.49
C SER A 132 -14.77 24.73 -39.59
N ALA A 133 -15.05 25.94 -40.05
CA ALA A 133 -16.15 26.76 -39.55
C ALA A 133 -17.50 26.18 -40.01
N ASP A 134 -17.92 25.06 -39.43
CA ASP A 134 -19.34 24.70 -39.41
C ASP A 134 -19.73 24.05 -38.09
N SER A 135 -20.85 24.50 -37.57
CA SER A 135 -21.27 24.42 -36.18
C SER A 135 -21.84 23.05 -35.82
N ASP A 136 -21.05 22.18 -35.21
CA ASP A 136 -21.55 21.10 -34.36
C ASP A 136 -21.12 21.33 -32.91
N PRO A 137 -22.00 21.13 -31.91
CA PRO A 137 -21.66 21.35 -30.51
C PRO A 137 -20.58 20.36 -30.10
N SER A 138 -19.43 20.90 -29.68
CA SER A 138 -18.29 20.14 -29.19
C SER A 138 -18.78 19.09 -28.17
N PRO A 139 -18.42 17.81 -28.34
CA PRO A 139 -18.87 16.77 -27.44
C PRO A 139 -18.52 17.16 -26.01
N SER A 140 -19.50 17.10 -25.11
CA SER A 140 -19.28 17.42 -23.69
C SER A 140 -18.07 16.65 -23.16
N LEU A 141 -17.24 17.30 -22.32
CA LEU A 141 -16.01 16.72 -21.77
C LEU A 141 -16.25 15.30 -21.24
N LEU A 142 -17.36 15.10 -20.52
CA LEU A 142 -17.76 13.79 -20.03
C LEU A 142 -17.95 12.79 -21.18
N TYR A 143 -18.67 13.13 -22.25
CA TYR A 143 -18.89 12.23 -23.38
C TYR A 143 -17.59 11.78 -24.06
N LEU A 144 -16.63 12.69 -24.25
CA LEU A 144 -15.33 12.35 -24.86
C LEU A 144 -14.51 11.44 -23.93
N PHE A 145 -14.50 11.71 -22.63
CA PHE A 145 -13.87 10.84 -21.64
C PHE A 145 -14.53 9.46 -21.52
N PHE A 146 -15.85 9.40 -21.68
CA PHE A 146 -16.66 8.17 -21.59
C PHE A 146 -17.00 7.58 -22.96
N GLN A 147 -16.27 7.94 -24.02
CA GLN A 147 -16.40 7.27 -25.31
C GLN A 147 -16.24 5.76 -25.11
N ALA A 148 -17.05 4.94 -25.77
CA ALA A 148 -17.13 3.50 -25.49
C ALA A 148 -15.76 2.77 -25.51
N GLU A 149 -14.82 3.26 -26.33
CA GLU A 149 -13.45 2.75 -26.43
C GLU A 149 -12.62 2.93 -25.13
N SER A 150 -12.95 3.90 -24.28
CA SER A 150 -12.22 4.20 -23.04
C SER A 150 -12.79 3.49 -21.80
N ILE A 151 -14.07 3.11 -21.81
CA ILE A 151 -14.76 2.53 -20.64
C ILE A 151 -14.05 1.26 -20.13
N PRO A 152 -13.70 0.27 -20.98
CA PRO A 152 -13.01 -0.93 -20.52
C PRO A 152 -11.64 -0.59 -19.88
N SER A 153 -10.91 0.35 -20.47
CA SER A 153 -9.60 0.80 -19.97
C SER A 153 -9.73 1.47 -18.59
N LEU A 154 -10.74 2.33 -18.41
CA LEU A 154 -11.01 3.00 -17.14
C LEU A 154 -11.44 2.02 -16.04
N LEU A 155 -12.28 1.04 -16.37
CA LEU A 155 -12.67 -0.02 -15.43
C LEU A 155 -11.45 -0.86 -14.99
N LEU A 156 -10.58 -1.23 -15.93
CA LEU A 156 -9.34 -1.94 -15.62
C LEU A 156 -8.40 -1.09 -14.76
N LEU A 157 -8.29 0.21 -15.02
CA LEU A 157 -7.50 1.13 -14.22
C LEU A 157 -8.00 1.17 -12.77
N ILE A 158 -9.30 1.37 -12.56
CA ILE A 158 -9.91 1.40 -11.22
C ILE A 158 -9.74 0.05 -10.53
N PHE A 159 -9.95 -1.05 -11.25
CA PHE A 159 -9.78 -2.40 -10.72
C PHE A 159 -8.34 -2.64 -10.25
N PHE A 160 -7.33 -2.37 -11.08
CA PHE A 160 -5.93 -2.55 -10.72
C PHE A 160 -5.49 -1.58 -9.62
N ALA A 161 -5.99 -0.34 -9.60
CA ALA A 161 -5.74 0.60 -8.52
C ALA A 161 -6.30 0.08 -7.18
N SER A 162 -7.52 -0.46 -7.20
CA SER A 162 -8.17 -1.05 -6.03
C SER A 162 -7.44 -2.32 -5.55
N LEU A 163 -6.99 -3.16 -6.48
CA LEU A 163 -6.18 -4.34 -6.17
C LEU A 163 -4.85 -3.94 -5.51
N LYS A 164 -4.17 -2.92 -6.03
CA LYS A 164 -2.94 -2.39 -5.42
C LYS A 164 -3.20 -1.80 -4.04
N PHE A 165 -4.32 -1.10 -3.86
CA PHE A 165 -4.72 -0.61 -2.55
C PHE A 165 -4.94 -1.76 -1.56
N TYR A 166 -5.57 -2.87 -1.99
CA TYR A 166 -5.68 -4.07 -1.17
C TYR A 166 -4.30 -4.65 -0.80
N PHE A 167 -3.33 -4.66 -1.72
CA PHE A 167 -1.96 -5.08 -1.40
C PHE A 167 -1.28 -4.17 -0.35
N VAL A 168 -1.55 -2.86 -0.36
CA VAL A 168 -1.13 -1.95 0.72
C VAL A 168 -1.71 -2.40 2.07
N LEU A 169 -3.00 -2.76 2.13
CA LEU A 169 -3.63 -3.24 3.36
C LEU A 169 -3.04 -4.58 3.84
N ILE A 170 -2.66 -5.47 2.93
CA ILE A 170 -2.01 -6.74 3.29
C ILE A 170 -0.63 -6.49 3.91
N THR A 171 0.18 -5.61 3.32
CA THR A 171 1.50 -5.27 3.89
C THR A 171 1.37 -4.58 5.25
N LEU A 172 0.36 -3.70 5.42
CA LEU A 172 -0.01 -3.11 6.71
C LEU A 172 -0.40 -4.16 7.75
N SER A 173 -1.17 -5.17 7.34
CA SER A 173 -1.65 -6.21 8.24
C SER A 173 -0.53 -7.16 8.66
N TYR A 174 0.39 -7.45 7.75
CA TYR A 174 1.58 -8.24 8.04
C TYR A 174 2.54 -7.54 9.00
N SER A 175 2.83 -6.25 8.78
CA SER A 175 3.68 -5.47 9.69
C SER A 175 3.08 -5.40 11.10
N ASN A 176 1.76 -5.15 11.19
CA ASN A 176 0.99 -5.20 12.43
C ASN A 176 1.14 -6.55 13.15
N LYS A 177 0.91 -7.65 12.42
CA LYS A 177 1.02 -9.01 12.97
C LYS A 177 2.41 -9.27 13.54
N LEU A 178 3.47 -8.96 12.79
CA LEU A 178 4.85 -9.17 13.24
C LEU A 178 5.20 -8.33 14.48
N ILE A 179 4.69 -7.10 14.57
CA ILE A 179 4.88 -6.27 15.77
C ILE A 179 4.23 -6.94 16.98
N VAL A 180 3.00 -7.42 16.84
CA VAL A 180 2.26 -8.07 17.93
C VAL A 180 2.92 -9.39 18.35
N ASP A 181 3.34 -10.22 17.38
CA ASP A 181 3.96 -11.51 17.62
C ASP A 181 5.37 -11.38 18.24
N SER A 182 6.12 -10.33 17.85
CA SER A 182 7.48 -10.09 18.38
C SER A 182 7.49 -9.48 19.79
N GLY A 183 6.40 -8.86 20.24
CA GLY A 183 6.34 -8.18 21.55
C GLY A 183 7.33 -7.02 21.70
N ILE A 184 7.90 -6.51 20.60
CA ILE A 184 8.90 -5.43 20.62
C ILE A 184 8.23 -4.12 21.05
N ARG A 185 8.84 -3.43 22.02
CA ARG A 185 8.39 -2.10 22.46
C ARG A 185 9.23 -0.99 21.81
N PRO A 186 8.64 0.15 21.42
CA PRO A 186 9.37 1.28 20.84
C PRO A 186 10.51 1.78 21.76
N GLN A 187 10.35 1.61 23.07
CA GLN A 187 11.33 1.97 24.10
C GLN A 187 12.52 1.00 24.21
N ASN A 188 12.34 -0.28 23.85
CA ASN A 188 13.38 -1.31 23.91
C ASN A 188 14.26 -1.34 22.64
N LEU A 189 13.93 -0.52 21.64
CA LEU A 189 14.74 -0.45 20.42
C LEU A 189 16.09 0.19 20.69
N PRO A 190 17.16 -0.33 20.06
CA PRO A 190 18.49 0.23 20.21
C PRO A 190 18.53 1.71 19.76
N PRO A 191 19.40 2.54 20.36
CA PRO A 191 19.45 3.99 20.09
C PRO A 191 20.11 4.35 18.76
N ASN A 192 20.61 3.37 18.02
CA ASN A 192 21.20 3.52 16.69
C ASN A 192 20.15 3.93 15.64
N PHE A 193 20.64 4.34 14.45
CA PHE A 193 19.80 4.89 13.39
C PHE A 193 18.65 3.96 12.99
N SER A 194 18.91 2.67 12.83
CA SER A 194 17.89 1.66 12.50
C SER A 194 16.79 1.58 13.56
N GLY A 195 17.16 1.64 14.84
CA GLY A 195 16.21 1.66 15.95
C GLY A 195 15.37 2.94 15.98
N ARG A 196 15.97 4.10 15.70
CA ARG A 196 15.24 5.38 15.58
C ARG A 196 14.25 5.37 14.42
N VAL A 197 14.64 4.88 13.25
CA VAL A 197 13.76 4.77 12.08
C VAL A 197 12.60 3.83 12.40
N THR A 198 12.89 2.63 12.90
CA THR A 198 11.84 1.66 13.25
C THR A 198 10.88 2.21 14.30
N ARG A 199 11.38 2.95 15.30
CA ARG A 199 10.56 3.64 16.29
C ARG A 199 9.63 4.69 15.65
N LEU A 200 10.10 5.43 14.66
CA LEU A 200 9.30 6.40 13.91
C LEU A 200 8.22 5.70 13.06
N LEU A 201 8.60 4.64 12.35
CA LEU A 201 7.68 3.84 11.53
C LEU A 201 6.62 3.11 12.37
N MET A 202 6.94 2.77 13.61
CA MET A 202 6.01 2.11 14.54
C MET A 202 4.97 3.07 15.13
N LYS A 203 5.16 4.40 15.07
CA LYS A 203 4.27 5.39 15.70
C LYS A 203 2.77 5.18 15.43
N PRO A 204 2.30 5.02 14.18
CA PRO A 204 0.88 4.79 13.91
C PRO A 204 0.37 3.44 14.43
N TYR A 205 1.27 2.51 14.73
CA TYR A 205 0.97 1.16 15.21
C TYR A 205 0.92 1.03 16.74
N ILE A 206 1.46 2.01 17.49
CA ILE A 206 1.63 1.92 18.95
C ILE A 206 0.31 1.61 19.66
N MET A 207 -0.80 2.25 19.26
CA MET A 207 -2.09 2.03 19.93
C MET A 207 -2.61 0.61 19.73
N ALA A 208 -2.52 0.08 18.50
CA ALA A 208 -2.95 -1.28 18.19
C ALA A 208 -2.05 -2.34 18.84
N ALA A 209 -0.73 -2.10 18.81
CA ALA A 209 0.27 -2.95 19.44
C ALA A 209 0.11 -3.01 20.97
N ASN A 210 -0.09 -1.86 21.64
CA ASN A 210 -0.30 -1.80 23.08
C ASN A 210 -1.57 -2.55 23.51
N ARG A 211 -2.69 -2.39 22.79
CA ARG A 211 -3.96 -3.06 23.12
C ARG A 211 -3.82 -4.59 23.03
N SER A 212 -3.19 -5.09 21.97
CA SER A 212 -3.00 -6.52 21.76
C SER A 212 -2.04 -7.12 22.79
N TYR A 213 -0.97 -6.40 23.13
CA TYR A 213 -0.01 -6.82 24.15
C TYR A 213 -0.65 -6.90 25.54
N LEU A 214 -1.39 -5.87 25.96
CA LEU A 214 -2.09 -5.88 27.26
C LEU A 214 -3.03 -7.08 27.35
N ARG A 215 -3.79 -7.37 26.29
CA ARG A 215 -4.66 -8.56 26.24
C ARG A 215 -3.88 -9.86 26.42
N ASN A 216 -2.75 -10.02 25.72
CA ASN A 216 -1.94 -11.24 25.80
C ASN A 216 -1.23 -11.38 27.15
N HIS A 217 -0.78 -10.27 27.75
CA HIS A 217 -0.15 -10.25 29.07
C HIS A 217 -1.15 -10.58 30.17
N THR A 218 -2.34 -9.96 30.14
CA THR A 218 -3.44 -10.28 31.07
C THR A 218 -3.80 -11.75 30.96
N LYS A 219 -3.93 -12.30 29.75
CA LYS A 219 -4.21 -13.73 29.57
C LYS A 219 -3.12 -14.61 30.20
N ARG A 220 -1.85 -14.34 29.91
CA ARG A 220 -0.72 -15.13 30.43
C ARG A 220 -0.64 -15.08 31.97
N PHE A 221 -0.98 -13.93 32.55
CA PHE A 221 -1.05 -13.73 33.99
C PHE A 221 -2.23 -14.48 34.64
N THR A 222 -3.40 -14.47 33.98
CA THR A 222 -4.54 -15.29 34.41
C THR A 222 -4.20 -16.77 34.35
N ASP A 223 -3.60 -17.24 33.24
CA ASP A 223 -3.19 -18.63 33.07
C ASP A 223 -2.18 -19.05 34.16
N SER A 224 -1.25 -18.18 34.59
CA SER A 224 -0.32 -18.49 35.68
C SER A 224 -1.00 -18.59 37.04
N ILE A 225 -1.97 -17.73 37.33
CA ILE A 225 -2.74 -17.79 38.60
C ILE A 225 -3.58 -19.06 38.64
N GLU A 226 -4.25 -19.42 37.54
CA GLU A 226 -5.02 -20.67 37.47
C GLU A 226 -4.13 -21.89 37.69
N LEU A 227 -2.89 -21.87 37.19
CA LEU A 227 -1.93 -22.94 37.44
C LEU A 227 -1.48 -22.98 38.91
N GLU A 228 -1.19 -21.83 39.53
CA GLU A 228 -0.86 -21.78 40.97
C GLU A 228 -2.02 -22.27 41.84
N GLN A 229 -3.26 -21.91 41.50
CA GLN A 229 -4.45 -22.39 42.19
C GLN A 229 -4.61 -23.91 42.05
N ARG A 230 -4.45 -24.46 40.84
CA ARG A 230 -4.49 -25.91 40.62
C ARG A 230 -3.40 -26.65 41.40
N LEU A 231 -2.20 -26.09 41.48
CA LEU A 231 -1.11 -26.68 42.27
C LEU A 231 -1.41 -26.63 43.77
N MET A 232 -2.03 -25.56 44.26
CA MET A 232 -2.46 -25.46 45.67
C MET A 232 -3.57 -26.47 45.99
N ASP A 233 -4.52 -26.68 45.07
CA ASP A 233 -5.60 -27.65 45.20
C ASP A 233 -5.09 -29.10 45.15
N GLU A 234 -3.99 -29.39 44.44
CA GLU A 234 -3.36 -30.73 44.43
C GLU A 234 -2.55 -31.05 45.70
N VAL A 235 -2.14 -30.04 46.47
CA VAL A 235 -1.33 -30.21 47.69
C VAL A 235 -2.18 -30.43 48.95
N VAL A 236 -3.46 -30.07 48.93
CA VAL A 236 -4.43 -30.20 50.05
C VAL A 236 -5.19 -31.52 49.99
#